data_AF-A0A3A2Z1V7-F1
#
_entry.id   AF-A0A3A2Z1V7-F1
#
_cell.length_a   1.000
_cell.length_b   1.000
_cell.length_c   1.000
_cell.angle_alpha   90.00
_cell.angle_beta   90.00
_cell.angle_gamma   90.00
#
_symmetry.space_group_name_H-M   'P 1'
#
loop_
_entity.id
_entity.type
_entity.pdbx_description
1 polymer ?
#
loop_
_entity_poly.entity_id
_entity_poly.type
_entity_poly.pdbx_seq_one_letter_code
_entity_poly.pdbx_strand_id
1 'polypeptide(L)'
;MSPTLPNPLEPTVPPHILALLDRLHAESKAQESAITIQDLQTHDFDDLMRDKFIALDQDKAQFLYQICKTINAKTIVEAGTSFGVSTIYLALAVSENVSATGGKGRVIATENEPEKAKKAKEHWSQCGELVSGVIDLREGDLRETLKDNVDG
;
A
#
# COMPACT_ATOMS: atom_id res chain seq x y z
N MET A 1 -4.83 -11.93 28.63
CA MET A 1 -4.92 -10.86 27.63
C MET A 1 -3.61 -10.87 26.86
N SER A 2 -3.62 -11.14 25.56
CA SER A 2 -2.40 -11.01 24.75
C SER A 2 -2.00 -9.54 24.75
N PRO A 3 -0.70 -9.19 24.90
CA PRO A 3 -0.27 -7.81 24.84
C PRO A 3 -0.57 -7.25 23.45
N THR A 4 -1.33 -6.15 23.38
CA THR A 4 -1.50 -5.39 22.15
C THR A 4 -0.15 -4.76 21.81
N LEU A 5 0.43 -5.13 20.67
CA LEU A 5 1.65 -4.48 20.17
C LEU A 5 1.36 -3.00 19.90
N PRO A 6 2.30 -2.08 20.22
CA PRO A 6 2.12 -0.67 19.93
C PRO A 6 2.01 -0.43 18.42
N ASN A 7 1.02 0.37 18.00
CA ASN A 7 0.85 0.74 16.59
C ASN A 7 1.90 1.79 16.20
N PRO A 8 2.85 1.49 15.29
CA PRO A 8 3.90 2.41 14.93
C PRO A 8 3.44 3.66 14.18
N LEU A 9 2.18 3.69 13.72
CA LEU A 9 1.58 4.84 13.06
C LEU A 9 1.08 5.90 14.07
N GLU A 10 0.96 5.55 15.35
CA GLU A 10 0.52 6.47 16.38
C GLU A 10 1.71 7.18 17.06
N PRO A 11 1.55 8.45 17.49
CA PRO A 11 0.37 9.31 17.35
C PRO A 11 0.40 10.19 16.09
N THR A 12 1.34 9.97 15.17
CA THR A 12 1.63 10.92 14.07
C THR A 12 0.62 10.86 12.93
N VAL A 13 0.03 9.69 12.67
CA VAL A 13 -0.92 9.50 11.56
C VAL A 13 -2.33 9.96 11.96
N PRO A 14 -3.02 10.76 11.12
CA PRO A 14 -4.38 11.21 11.38
C PRO A 14 -5.38 10.05 11.65
N PRO A 15 -6.31 10.20 12.61
CA PRO A 15 -7.24 9.13 12.97
C PRO A 15 -8.12 8.58 11.83
N HIS A 16 -8.47 9.42 10.86
CA HIS A 16 -9.28 8.99 9.71
C HIS A 16 -8.51 8.01 8.80
N ILE A 17 -7.19 8.14 8.71
CA ILE A 17 -6.32 7.22 7.95
C ILE A 17 -6.19 5.90 8.69
N LEU A 18 -6.04 5.93 10.02
CA LEU A 18 -6.01 4.72 10.85
C LEU A 18 -7.33 3.94 10.71
N ALA A 19 -8.47 4.63 10.82
CA ALA A 19 -9.79 4.01 10.64
C ALA A 19 -9.99 3.43 9.23
N LEU A 20 -9.45 4.10 8.20
CA LEU A 20 -9.45 3.58 6.84
C LEU A 20 -8.62 2.30 6.73
N LEU A 21 -7.39 2.30 7.25
CA LEU A 21 -6.52 1.12 7.22
C LEU A 21 -7.14 -0.07 7.96
N ASP A 22 -7.75 0.16 9.13
CA ASP A 22 -8.46 -0.90 9.87
C ASP A 22 -9.60 -1.50 9.05
N ARG A 23 -10.41 -0.66 8.39
CA ARG A 23 -11.48 -1.12 7.48
C ARG A 23 -10.93 -1.94 6.32
N LEU A 24 -9.88 -1.45 5.66
CA LEU A 24 -9.28 -2.09 4.50
C LEU A 24 -8.64 -3.45 4.85
N HIS A 25 -7.97 -3.55 6.00
CA HIS A 25 -7.43 -4.82 6.50
C HIS A 25 -8.54 -5.81 6.86
N ALA A 26 -9.64 -5.35 7.47
CA ALA A 26 -10.78 -6.20 7.75
C ALA A 26 -11.44 -6.74 6.47
N GLU A 27 -11.60 -5.89 5.45
CA GLU A 27 -12.11 -6.27 4.12
C GLU A 27 -11.19 -7.28 3.43
N SER A 28 -9.87 -7.04 3.44
CA SER A 28 -8.86 -7.96 2.88
C SER A 28 -8.94 -9.33 3.54
N LYS A 29 -8.93 -9.37 4.88
CA LYS A 29 -9.00 -10.62 5.63
C LYS A 29 -10.29 -11.40 5.38
N ALA A 30 -11.41 -10.70 5.21
CA ALA A 30 -12.69 -11.32 4.87
C ALA A 30 -12.66 -11.97 3.48
N GLN A 31 -12.03 -11.32 2.49
CA GLN A 31 -11.89 -11.88 1.15
C GLN A 31 -10.89 -13.04 1.09
N GLU A 32 -9.77 -12.93 1.78
CA GLU A 32 -8.77 -14.00 1.86
C GLU A 32 -9.37 -15.27 2.51
N SER A 33 -10.11 -15.10 3.61
CA SER A 33 -10.77 -16.22 4.30
C SER A 33 -11.86 -16.90 3.47
N ALA A 34 -12.37 -16.24 2.43
CA ALA A 34 -13.36 -16.78 1.51
C ALA A 34 -12.74 -17.58 0.35
N ILE A 35 -11.41 -17.55 0.17
CA ILE A 35 -10.71 -18.34 -0.84
C ILE A 35 -10.58 -19.77 -0.34
N THR A 36 -11.09 -20.73 -1.10
CA THR A 36 -11.01 -22.15 -0.76
C THR A 36 -9.85 -22.84 -1.48
N ILE A 37 -9.43 -23.99 -0.95
CA ILE A 37 -8.45 -24.86 -1.63
C ILE A 37 -8.97 -25.28 -3.02
N GLN A 38 -10.28 -25.46 -3.16
CA GLN A 38 -10.89 -25.82 -4.44
C GLN A 38 -10.73 -24.70 -5.49
N ASP A 39 -10.84 -23.44 -5.07
CA ASP A 39 -10.65 -22.30 -5.98
C ASP A 39 -9.21 -22.26 -6.51
N LEU A 40 -8.23 -22.48 -5.63
CA LEU A 40 -6.80 -22.55 -5.96
C LEU A 40 -6.43 -23.71 -6.90
N GLN A 41 -7.23 -24.77 -6.92
CA GLN A 41 -7.00 -25.95 -7.76
C GLN A 41 -7.69 -25.87 -9.13
N THR A 42 -8.71 -25.02 -9.28
CA THR A 42 -9.60 -25.03 -10.45
C THR A 42 -9.43 -23.83 -11.38
N HIS A 43 -8.87 -22.74 -10.88
CA HIS A 43 -8.63 -21.53 -11.66
C HIS A 43 -7.14 -21.34 -11.93
N ASP A 44 -6.81 -20.69 -13.05
CA ASP A 44 -5.48 -20.11 -13.20
C ASP A 44 -5.26 -19.13 -12.03
N PHE A 45 -4.10 -19.19 -11.40
CA PHE A 45 -3.77 -18.37 -10.24
C PHE A 45 -3.91 -16.88 -10.55
N ASP A 46 -3.51 -16.46 -11.75
CA ASP A 46 -3.59 -15.07 -12.17
C ASP A 46 -5.04 -14.60 -12.32
N ASP A 47 -5.92 -15.42 -12.88
CA ASP A 47 -7.34 -15.10 -13.03
C ASP A 47 -8.08 -15.14 -11.69
N LEU A 48 -7.71 -16.06 -10.80
CA LEU A 48 -8.28 -16.13 -9.45
C LEU A 48 -7.92 -14.88 -8.62
N MET A 49 -6.70 -14.35 -8.77
CA MET A 49 -6.20 -13.22 -8.00
C MET A 49 -6.52 -11.86 -8.63
N ARG A 50 -7.00 -11.83 -9.87
CA ARG A 50 -7.33 -10.60 -10.62
C ARG A 50 -8.30 -9.70 -9.86
N ASP A 51 -9.33 -10.27 -9.25
CA ASP A 51 -10.40 -9.50 -8.57
C ASP A 51 -10.35 -9.57 -7.03
N LYS A 52 -9.35 -10.26 -6.46
CA LYS A 52 -9.27 -10.47 -5.01
C LYS A 52 -8.50 -9.34 -4.34
N PHE A 53 -9.11 -8.75 -3.32
CA PHE A 53 -8.49 -7.79 -2.44
C PHE A 53 -7.70 -8.53 -1.36
N ILE A 54 -6.47 -8.91 -1.70
CA ILE A 54 -5.50 -9.47 -0.75
C ILE A 54 -4.43 -8.40 -0.53
N ALA A 55 -4.57 -7.68 0.57
CA ALA A 55 -3.57 -6.75 1.06
C ALA A 55 -2.50 -7.50 1.88
N LEU A 56 -1.36 -6.84 2.03
CA LEU A 56 -0.36 -7.26 3.01
C LEU A 56 -0.98 -7.20 4.42
N ASP A 57 -0.74 -8.22 5.25
CA ASP A 57 -1.20 -8.21 6.64
C ASP A 57 -0.78 -6.93 7.38
N GLN A 58 -1.64 -6.47 8.30
CA GLN A 58 -1.45 -5.21 9.01
C GLN A 58 -0.10 -5.13 9.75
N ASP A 59 0.33 -6.22 10.38
CA ASP A 59 1.60 -6.30 11.12
C ASP A 59 2.82 -6.22 10.17
N LYS A 60 2.76 -6.90 9.03
CA LYS A 60 3.78 -6.83 7.97
C LYS A 60 3.85 -5.41 7.37
N ALA A 61 2.71 -4.77 7.16
CA ALA A 61 2.65 -3.40 6.63
C ALA A 61 3.23 -2.38 7.64
N GLN A 62 2.92 -2.54 8.93
CA GLN A 62 3.53 -1.78 10.03
C GLN A 62 5.04 -1.98 10.11
N PHE A 63 5.52 -3.21 9.91
CA PHE A 63 6.95 -3.52 9.86
C PHE A 63 7.65 -2.83 8.67
N LEU A 64 7.07 -2.86 7.47
CA LEU A 64 7.59 -2.15 6.31
C LEU A 64 7.64 -0.63 6.52
N TYR A 65 6.60 -0.05 7.11
CA TYR A 65 6.58 1.37 7.49
C TYR A 65 7.77 1.71 8.39
N GLN A 66 8.04 0.90 9.41
CA GLN A 66 9.17 1.10 10.31
C GLN A 66 10.53 0.97 9.61
N ILE A 67 10.71 -0.01 8.72
CA ILE A 67 11.95 -0.12 7.92
C ILE A 67 12.17 1.15 7.09
N CYS A 68 11.14 1.61 6.37
CA CYS A 68 11.22 2.80 5.53
C CYS A 68 11.57 4.05 6.35
N LYS A 69 11.00 4.18 7.54
CA LYS A 69 11.33 5.20 8.53
C LYS A 69 12.79 5.11 8.97
N THR A 70 13.27 3.93 9.38
CA THR A 70 14.63 3.73 9.89
C THR A 70 15.70 4.08 8.85
N ILE A 71 15.50 3.72 7.58
CA ILE A 71 16.48 3.99 6.52
C ILE A 71 16.32 5.40 5.91
N ASN A 72 15.39 6.21 6.41
CA ASN A 72 15.02 7.51 5.85
C ASN A 72 14.67 7.42 4.34
N ALA A 73 13.91 6.40 3.95
CA ALA A 73 13.47 6.22 2.58
C ALA A 73 12.59 7.41 2.13
N LYS A 74 12.97 8.05 1.02
CA LYS A 74 12.21 9.16 0.40
C LYS A 74 11.77 8.86 -1.02
N THR A 75 12.44 7.94 -1.70
CA THR A 75 12.05 7.42 -3.00
C THR A 75 11.85 5.91 -2.87
N ILE A 76 10.63 5.45 -3.13
CA ILE A 76 10.26 4.03 -3.04
C ILE A 76 9.64 3.61 -4.38
N VAL A 77 9.99 2.43 -4.88
CA VAL A 77 9.30 1.80 -6.01
C VAL A 77 8.51 0.61 -5.48
N GLU A 78 7.22 0.57 -5.78
CA GLU A 78 6.32 -0.53 -5.47
C GLU A 78 5.91 -1.25 -6.75
N ALA A 79 6.31 -2.52 -6.85
CA ALA A 79 5.92 -3.42 -7.92
C ALA A 79 4.65 -4.18 -7.52
N GLY A 80 3.48 -3.79 -8.06
CA GLY A 80 2.19 -4.40 -7.73
C GLY A 80 1.51 -3.76 -6.51
N THR A 81 0.89 -2.60 -6.74
CA THR A 81 0.14 -1.84 -5.74
C THR A 81 -1.22 -2.46 -5.38
N SER A 82 -1.83 -3.22 -6.28
CA SER A 82 -3.17 -3.79 -6.13
C SER A 82 -4.19 -2.70 -5.75
N PHE A 83 -4.95 -2.90 -4.69
CA PHE A 83 -5.93 -1.94 -4.16
C PHE A 83 -5.30 -0.83 -3.27
N GLY A 84 -3.97 -0.73 -3.20
CA GLY A 84 -3.28 0.45 -2.65
C GLY A 84 -3.06 0.48 -1.14
N VAL A 85 -3.32 -0.60 -0.40
CA VAL A 85 -3.17 -0.61 1.07
C VAL A 85 -1.70 -0.47 1.48
N SER A 86 -0.79 -1.28 0.92
CA SER A 86 0.65 -1.19 1.19
C SER A 86 1.20 0.18 0.81
N THR A 87 0.74 0.75 -0.31
CA THR A 87 1.13 2.08 -0.76
C THR A 87 0.83 3.18 0.26
N ILE A 88 -0.28 3.07 1.01
CA ILE A 88 -0.59 4.03 2.09
C ILE A 88 0.53 4.03 3.14
N TYR A 89 1.00 2.85 3.58
CA TYR A 89 2.09 2.75 4.54
C TYR A 89 3.40 3.32 4.00
N LEU A 90 3.73 3.02 2.73
CA LEU A 90 4.93 3.54 2.07
C LEU A 90 4.89 5.06 1.95
N ALA A 91 3.74 5.61 1.55
CA ALA A 91 3.52 7.06 1.43
C ALA A 91 3.60 7.77 2.79
N LEU A 92 3.00 7.20 3.84
CA LEU A 92 3.12 7.74 5.20
C LEU A 92 4.58 7.79 5.66
N ALA A 93 5.36 6.73 5.43
CA ALA A 93 6.77 6.71 5.79
C ALA A 93 7.57 7.77 5.03
N VAL A 94 7.34 7.90 3.71
CA VAL A 94 7.99 8.91 2.86
C VAL A 94 7.64 10.32 3.32
N SER A 95 6.35 10.62 3.53
CA SER A 95 5.88 11.92 3.97
C SER A 95 6.46 12.31 5.34
N GLU A 96 6.52 11.37 6.28
CA GLU A 96 7.11 11.64 7.59
C GLU A 96 8.63 11.87 7.50
N ASN A 97 9.34 11.10 6.68
CA ASN A 97 10.78 11.28 6.44
C ASN A 97 11.12 12.63 5.78
N VAL A 98 10.30 13.05 4.81
CA VAL A 98 10.40 14.39 4.19
C VAL A 98 10.10 15.47 5.21
N SER A 99 9.05 15.32 6.03
CA SER A 99 8.73 16.30 7.08
C SER A 99 9.85 16.41 8.12
N ALA A 100 10.51 15.30 8.47
CA ALA A 100 11.54 15.28 9.49
C ALA A 100 12.91 15.79 9.00
N THR A 101 13.26 15.52 7.74
CA THR A 101 14.63 15.75 7.22
C THR A 101 14.69 16.54 5.93
N GLY A 102 13.56 17.06 5.44
CA GLY A 102 13.45 17.83 4.19
C GLY A 102 13.64 17.00 2.92
N GLY A 103 13.65 17.66 1.76
CA GLY A 103 13.83 17.03 0.45
C GLY A 103 12.50 16.70 -0.26
N LYS A 104 12.59 15.95 -1.36
CA LYS A 104 11.43 15.49 -2.12
C LYS A 104 11.11 14.04 -1.72
N GLY A 105 9.83 13.70 -1.67
CA GLY A 105 9.33 12.35 -1.42
C GLY A 105 8.55 11.85 -2.63
N ARG A 106 8.72 10.57 -2.98
CA ARG A 106 7.97 9.91 -4.06
C ARG A 106 7.83 8.42 -3.79
N VAL A 107 6.62 7.90 -3.92
CA VAL A 107 6.32 6.48 -4.06
C VAL A 107 5.90 6.23 -5.50
N ILE A 108 6.71 5.51 -6.27
CA ILE A 108 6.38 5.07 -7.62
C ILE A 108 5.61 3.76 -7.50
N ALA A 109 4.30 3.84 -7.61
CA ALA A 109 3.37 2.72 -7.54
C ALA A 109 3.13 2.16 -8.95
N THR A 110 3.11 0.85 -9.12
CA THR A 110 2.77 0.21 -10.40
C THR A 110 1.59 -0.73 -10.23
N GLU A 111 0.62 -0.64 -11.14
CA GLU A 111 -0.53 -1.54 -11.17
C GLU A 111 -0.95 -1.86 -12.60
N ASN A 112 -1.11 -3.14 -12.92
CA ASN A 112 -1.44 -3.58 -14.27
C ASN A 112 -2.95 -3.56 -14.52
N GLU A 113 -3.77 -3.84 -13.50
CA GLU A 113 -5.22 -3.95 -13.61
C GLU A 113 -5.89 -2.57 -13.36
N PRO A 114 -6.54 -1.95 -14.38
CA PRO A 114 -7.07 -0.59 -14.26
C PRO A 114 -8.11 -0.40 -13.15
N GLU A 115 -8.96 -1.41 -12.90
CA GLU A 115 -9.98 -1.32 -11.85
C GLU A 115 -9.35 -1.34 -10.44
N LYS A 116 -8.27 -2.08 -10.24
CA LYS A 116 -7.49 -2.04 -8.99
C LYS A 116 -6.81 -0.70 -8.81
N ALA A 117 -6.18 -0.17 -9.86
CA ALA A 117 -5.55 1.15 -9.87
C ALA A 117 -6.55 2.26 -9.51
N LYS A 118 -7.77 2.19 -10.07
CA LYS A 118 -8.87 3.11 -9.74
C LYS A 118 -9.26 3.02 -8.26
N LYS A 119 -9.41 1.81 -7.72
CA LYS A 119 -9.71 1.61 -6.29
C LYS A 119 -8.58 2.08 -5.37
N ALA A 120 -7.33 1.85 -5.75
CA ALA A 120 -6.18 2.36 -5.03
C ALA A 120 -6.21 3.89 -4.95
N LYS A 121 -6.47 4.58 -6.06
CA LYS A 121 -6.66 6.04 -6.10
C LYS A 121 -7.81 6.50 -5.20
N GLU A 122 -8.94 5.81 -5.20
CA GLU A 122 -10.07 6.10 -4.29
C GLU A 122 -9.66 5.97 -2.82
N HIS A 123 -8.89 4.95 -2.44
CA HIS A 123 -8.36 4.80 -1.08
C HIS A 123 -7.38 5.91 -0.71
N TRP A 124 -6.42 6.24 -1.58
CA TRP A 124 -5.44 7.29 -1.30
C TRP A 124 -6.08 8.68 -1.20
N SER A 125 -7.10 8.95 -2.00
CA SER A 125 -7.85 10.21 -1.92
C SER A 125 -8.53 10.39 -0.55
N GLN A 126 -9.01 9.29 0.07
CA GLN A 126 -9.57 9.32 1.43
C GLN A 126 -8.52 9.61 2.50
N CYS A 127 -7.24 9.35 2.24
CA CYS A 127 -6.13 9.73 3.12
C CYS A 127 -5.70 11.20 2.99
N GLY A 128 -6.15 11.88 1.93
CA GLY A 128 -5.76 13.25 1.60
C GLY A 128 -4.29 13.42 1.20
N GLU A 129 -3.87 14.68 1.08
CA GLU A 129 -2.56 15.08 0.52
C GLU A 129 -1.35 14.49 1.23
N LEU A 130 -1.48 14.13 2.52
CA LEU A 130 -0.41 13.47 3.26
C LEU A 130 0.04 12.16 2.59
N VAL A 131 -0.89 11.47 1.92
CA VAL A 131 -0.65 10.20 1.23
C VAL A 131 -0.70 10.40 -0.28
N SER A 132 -1.78 10.99 -0.82
CA SER A 132 -1.93 11.14 -2.27
C SER A 132 -0.86 12.04 -2.89
N GLY A 133 -0.36 13.03 -2.15
CA GLY A 133 0.57 14.04 -2.67
C GLY A 133 1.97 13.51 -2.97
N VAL A 134 2.32 12.31 -2.50
CA VAL A 134 3.65 11.68 -2.73
C VAL A 134 3.59 10.45 -3.65
N ILE A 135 2.42 10.08 -4.17
CA ILE A 135 2.25 8.87 -4.98
C ILE A 135 2.29 9.21 -6.48
N ASP A 136 3.20 8.56 -7.19
CA ASP A 136 3.29 8.49 -8.66
C ASP A 136 2.77 7.12 -9.10
N LEU A 137 1.47 7.02 -9.38
CA LEU A 137 0.87 5.78 -9.91
C LEU A 137 1.11 5.66 -11.41
N ARG A 138 1.71 4.55 -11.81
CA ARG A 138 1.91 4.16 -13.20
C ARG A 138 1.10 2.92 -13.53
N GLU A 139 0.05 3.12 -14.32
CA GLU A 139 -0.84 2.05 -14.76
C GLU A 139 -0.27 1.32 -15.99
N GLY A 140 -0.33 -0.01 -15.97
CA GLY A 140 0.13 -0.90 -17.04
C GLY A 140 1.26 -1.83 -16.63
N ASP A 141 1.87 -2.49 -17.61
CA ASP A 141 2.94 -3.46 -17.40
C ASP A 141 4.16 -2.80 -16.74
N LEU A 142 4.54 -3.27 -15.56
CA LEU A 142 5.66 -2.74 -14.78
C LEU A 142 6.99 -2.75 -15.55
N ARG A 143 7.19 -3.69 -16.48
CA ARG A 143 8.39 -3.77 -17.32
C ARG A 143 8.49 -2.61 -18.30
N GLU A 144 7.35 -2.01 -18.62
CA GLU A 144 7.24 -0.81 -19.46
C GLU A 144 7.20 0.45 -18.60
N THR A 145 6.41 0.48 -17.53
CA THR A 145 6.20 1.68 -16.71
C THR A 145 7.44 2.08 -15.88
N LEU A 146 8.37 1.16 -15.63
CA LEU A 146 9.60 1.41 -14.88
C LEU A 146 10.84 1.65 -15.75
N LYS A 147 10.71 1.75 -17.08
CA LYS A 147 11.86 2.00 -17.98
C LYS A 147 12.54 3.35 -17.75
N ASP A 148 11.75 4.36 -17.39
CA ASP A 148 12.20 5.75 -17.30
C ASP A 148 11.75 6.40 -16.00
N ASN A 149 12.38 7.51 -15.62
CA ASN A 149 11.96 8.39 -14.50
C ASN A 149 11.88 7.69 -13.13
N VAL A 150 12.72 6.69 -12.88
CA VAL A 150 12.82 6.01 -11.57
C VAL A 150 13.87 6.62 -10.65
N ASP A 151 14.75 7.47 -11.18
CA ASP A 151 15.83 8.14 -10.43
C ASP A 151 15.31 9.08 -9.34
N GLY A 152 16.09 9.24 -8.26
CA GLY A 152 15.78 10.02 -7.05
C GLY A 152 16.62 11.27 -6.88
#